data_AF-A0A6C1TVD6-F1
#
_entry.id   AF-A0A6C1TVD6-F1
#
_cell.length_a   1.000
_cell.length_b   1.000
_cell.length_c   1.000
_cell.angle_alpha   90.00
_cell.angle_beta   90.00
_cell.angle_gamma   90.00
#
_symmetry.space_group_name_H-M   'P 1'
#
loop_
_entity.id
_entity.type
_entity.pdbx_description
1 polymer ?
#
loop_
_entity_poly.entity_id
_entity_poly.type
_entity_poly.pdbx_seq_one_letter_code
_entity_poly.pdbx_strand_id
1 'polypeptide(L)'
;MVLDILSAAARFFMAYIWISAGWSKIGAHMDVTQTIQAYEIFTPAWSDLLARLIGPMELAGGLLLLLGITLRPAGWVSIGVLILFIIGLGSAWSRGLVIDCGCFNPEPTETGTNILATMARDVFYIAITLFMIYRPFKKWAIYP
;
A
#
# COMPACT_ATOMS: atom_id res chain seq x y z
N MET A 1 -23.68 5.56 -15.97
CA MET A 1 -23.04 4.43 -16.68
C MET A 1 -21.52 4.55 -16.70
N VAL A 2 -20.91 5.53 -17.38
CA VAL A 2 -19.43 5.67 -17.46
C VAL A 2 -18.78 5.84 -16.08
N LEU A 3 -19.33 6.72 -15.23
CA LEU A 3 -18.85 6.92 -13.86
C LEU A 3 -18.98 5.66 -13.00
N ASP A 4 -19.96 4.79 -13.26
CA ASP A 4 -20.18 3.55 -12.49
C ASP A 4 -19.10 2.51 -12.83
N ILE A 5 -18.75 2.43 -14.11
CA ILE A 5 -17.65 1.60 -14.60
C ILE A 5 -16.33 2.10 -14.00
N LEU A 6 -16.11 3.42 -13.97
CA LEU A 6 -14.90 4.00 -13.39
C LEU A 6 -14.77 3.68 -11.89
N SER A 7 -15.86 3.81 -11.12
CA SER A 7 -15.88 3.47 -9.69
C SER A 7 -15.67 1.97 -9.45
N ALA A 8 -16.23 1.11 -10.29
CA ALA A 8 -16.00 -0.33 -10.21
C ALA A 8 -14.53 -0.66 -10.52
N ALA A 9 -13.98 -0.11 -11.61
CA ALA A 9 -12.59 -0.29 -11.99
C ALA A 9 -11.64 0.18 -10.88
N ALA A 10 -11.89 1.35 -10.29
CA ALA A 10 -11.10 1.86 -9.17
C ALA A 10 -11.09 0.89 -7.97
N ARG A 11 -12.25 0.34 -7.60
CA ARG A 11 -12.36 -0.64 -6.50
C ARG A 11 -11.57 -1.91 -6.77
N PHE A 12 -11.77 -2.53 -7.94
CA PHE A 12 -11.08 -3.78 -8.29
C PHE A 12 -9.59 -3.58 -8.50
N PHE A 13 -9.19 -2.45 -9.10
CA PHE A 13 -7.80 -2.08 -9.26
C PHE A 13 -7.12 -1.91 -7.91
N MET A 14 -7.70 -1.14 -6.98
CA MET A 14 -7.14 -0.99 -5.64
C MET A 14 -7.09 -2.33 -4.90
N ALA A 15 -8.15 -3.13 -4.94
CA ALA A 15 -8.16 -4.46 -4.33
C ALA A 15 -7.02 -5.36 -4.86
N TYR A 16 -6.81 -5.37 -6.18
CA TYR A 16 -5.71 -6.10 -6.81
C TYR A 16 -4.34 -5.60 -6.32
N ILE A 17 -4.13 -4.29 -6.27
CA ILE A 17 -2.88 -3.69 -5.79
C ILE A 17 -2.59 -4.11 -4.33
N TRP A 18 -3.57 -3.97 -3.44
CA TRP A 18 -3.42 -4.37 -2.03
C TRP A 18 -3.14 -5.87 -1.85
N ILE A 19 -3.84 -6.72 -2.61
CA ILE A 19 -3.63 -8.17 -2.58
C ILE A 19 -2.24 -8.54 -3.11
N SER A 20 -1.84 -7.96 -4.25
CA SER A 20 -0.52 -8.23 -4.85
C SER A 20 0.63 -7.79 -3.95
N ALA A 21 0.51 -6.62 -3.31
CA ALA A 21 1.48 -6.12 -2.34
C ALA A 21 1.56 -7.03 -1.11
N GLY A 22 0.41 -7.36 -0.51
CA GLY A 22 0.34 -8.27 0.63
C GLY A 22 0.91 -9.65 0.31
N TRP A 23 0.60 -10.20 -0.87
CA TRP A 23 1.12 -11.48 -1.32
C TRP A 23 2.64 -11.49 -1.47
N SER A 24 3.22 -10.43 -2.05
CA SER A 24 4.68 -10.32 -2.22
C SER A 24 5.44 -10.30 -0.88
N LYS A 25 4.78 -9.91 0.21
CA LYS A 25 5.35 -9.88 1.57
C LYS A 25 5.13 -11.16 2.36
N ILE A 26 4.25 -12.06 1.90
CA ILE A 26 4.02 -13.36 2.51
C ILE A 26 5.18 -14.28 2.09
N GLY A 27 6.06 -14.58 3.04
CA GLY A 27 7.25 -15.43 2.83
C GLY A 27 8.58 -14.67 2.76
N ALA A 28 8.56 -13.37 2.48
CA ALA A 28 9.75 -12.50 2.43
C ALA A 28 9.96 -11.69 3.73
N HIS A 29 9.72 -12.30 4.90
CA HIS A 29 9.77 -11.60 6.18
C HIS A 29 11.12 -10.97 6.49
N MET A 30 12.21 -11.66 6.13
CA MET A 30 13.57 -11.17 6.35
C MET A 30 13.84 -9.91 5.52
N ASP A 31 13.49 -9.92 4.23
CA ASP A 31 13.72 -8.80 3.31
C ASP A 31 12.90 -7.57 3.71
N VAL A 32 11.63 -7.77 4.11
CA VAL A 32 10.77 -6.70 4.62
C VAL A 32 11.32 -6.13 5.93
N THR A 33 11.84 -6.98 6.82
CA THR A 33 12.44 -6.54 8.09
C THR A 33 13.70 -5.72 7.85
N GLN A 34 14.59 -6.17 6.97
CA GLN A 34 15.79 -5.42 6.59
C GLN A 34 15.44 -4.08 5.96
N THR A 35 14.42 -4.06 5.10
CA THR A 35 13.92 -2.82 4.48
C THR A 35 13.40 -1.85 5.53
N ILE A 36 12.62 -2.30 6.53
CA ILE A 36 12.12 -1.44 7.61
C ILE A 36 13.26 -0.97 8.52
N GLN A 37 14.22 -1.84 8.84
CA GLN A 37 15.39 -1.47 9.64
C GLN A 37 16.26 -0.44 8.92
N ALA A 38 16.36 -0.49 7.59
CA ALA A 38 17.09 0.48 6.78
C ALA A 38 16.52 1.91 6.87
N TYR A 39 15.28 2.09 7.34
CA TYR A 39 14.77 3.44 7.62
C TYR A 39 15.43 4.08 8.85
N GLU A 40 16.05 3.30 9.74
CA GLU A 40 16.65 3.76 11.00
C GLU A 40 15.67 4.59 11.86
N ILE A 41 14.37 4.28 11.77
CA ILE A 41 13.30 4.94 12.55
C ILE A 41 12.91 4.08 13.76
N PHE A 42 12.93 2.76 13.61
CA PHE A 42 12.44 1.81 14.61
C PHE A 42 13.55 0.90 15.12
N THR A 43 13.42 0.38 16.34
CA THR A 43 14.35 -0.65 16.84
C THR A 43 14.14 -1.98 16.10
N PRO A 44 15.11 -2.91 16.13
CA PRO A 44 15.00 -4.20 15.43
C PRO A 44 13.74 -5.00 15.80
N ALA A 45 13.34 -4.98 17.08
CA ALA A 45 12.15 -5.66 17.57
C ALA A 45 10.84 -5.09 16.99
N TRP A 46 10.74 -3.76 16.91
CA TRP A 46 9.58 -3.09 16.29
C TRP A 46 9.54 -3.32 14.78
N SER A 47 10.70 -3.35 14.13
CA SER A 47 10.81 -3.58 12.68
C SER A 47 10.35 -4.98 12.28
N ASP A 48 10.74 -6.00 13.05
CA ASP A 48 10.30 -7.40 12.84
C ASP A 48 8.80 -7.57 13.11
N LEU A 49 8.26 -6.92 14.15
CA LEU A 49 6.82 -6.94 14.42
C LEU A 49 6.02 -6.30 13.27
N LEU A 50 6.46 -5.14 12.78
CA LEU A 50 5.82 -4.46 11.65
C LEU A 50 5.90 -5.30 10.38
N ALA A 51 7.06 -5.91 10.08
CA ALA A 51 7.22 -6.78 8.92
C ALA A 51 6.26 -7.98 8.93
N ARG A 52 5.91 -8.52 10.10
CA ARG A 52 4.95 -9.61 10.24
C ARG A 52 3.50 -9.16 10.11
N LEU A 53 3.18 -7.94 10.53
CA LEU A 53 1.81 -7.42 10.54
C LEU A 53 1.38 -6.80 9.20
N ILE A 54 2.29 -6.14 8.49
CA ILE A 54 1.98 -5.38 7.28
C ILE A 54 1.40 -6.29 6.18
N GLY A 55 2.03 -7.43 5.88
CA GLY A 55 1.57 -8.33 4.81
C GLY A 55 0.13 -8.84 5.00
N PRO A 56 -0.20 -9.44 6.16
CA PRO A 56 -1.58 -9.87 6.45
C PRO A 56 -2.59 -8.73 6.47
N MET A 57 -2.21 -7.54 6.98
CA MET A 57 -3.10 -6.37 6.98
C MET A 57 -3.40 -5.86 5.57
N GLU A 58 -2.39 -5.84 4.69
CA GLU A 58 -2.56 -5.45 3.28
C GLU A 58 -3.48 -6.43 2.55
N LEU A 59 -3.26 -7.73 2.75
CA LEU A 59 -4.08 -8.78 2.15
C LEU A 59 -5.53 -8.72 2.65
N ALA A 60 -5.73 -8.54 3.96
CA ALA A 60 -7.05 -8.41 4.56
C ALA A 60 -7.78 -7.14 4.04
N GLY A 61 -7.08 -6.01 3.96
CA GLY A 61 -7.61 -4.77 3.38
C GLY A 61 -8.00 -4.93 1.91
N GLY A 62 -7.16 -5.60 1.12
CA GLY A 62 -7.44 -5.93 -0.27
C GLY A 62 -8.65 -6.84 -0.45
N LEU A 63 -8.79 -7.87 0.39
CA LEU A 63 -9.97 -8.75 0.40
C LEU A 63 -11.26 -7.99 0.79
N LEU A 64 -11.18 -7.10 1.79
CA LEU A 64 -12.33 -6.29 2.20
C LEU A 64 -12.79 -5.33 1.09
N LEU A 65 -11.84 -4.75 0.34
CA LEU A 65 -12.14 -3.95 -0.85
C LEU A 65 -12.71 -4.81 -1.99
N LEU A 66 -12.20 -6.02 -2.18
CA LEU A 66 -12.68 -6.95 -3.20
C LEU A 66 -14.13 -7.39 -2.92
N LEU A 67 -14.41 -7.83 -1.70
CA LEU A 67 -15.74 -8.29 -1.25
C LEU A 67 -16.73 -7.14 -1.03
N GLY A 68 -16.22 -5.93 -0.76
CA GLY A 68 -17.04 -4.72 -0.56
C GLY A 68 -17.90 -4.84 0.68
N ILE A 69 -17.27 -5.15 1.82
CA ILE A 69 -17.93 -5.31 3.14
C ILE A 69 -17.78 -4.02 3.99
N THR A 70 -16.78 -3.18 3.69
CA THR A 70 -16.53 -1.88 4.38
C THR A 70 -15.76 -0.90 3.47
N LEU A 71 -16.33 -0.52 2.33
CA LEU A 71 -15.63 0.26 1.29
C LEU A 71 -15.06 1.61 1.78
N ARG A 72 -15.84 2.32 2.61
CA ARG A 72 -15.42 3.64 3.14
C ARG A 72 -14.35 3.53 4.22
N PRO A 73 -14.52 2.73 5.29
CA PRO A 73 -13.48 2.54 6.30
C PRO A 73 -12.18 1.99 5.70
N ALA A 74 -12.29 0.97 4.82
CA ALA A 74 -11.12 0.37 4.18
C ALA A 74 -10.36 1.40 3.34
N GLY A 75 -11.07 2.25 2.57
CA GLY A 75 -10.44 3.32 1.81
C GLY A 75 -9.70 4.34 2.69
N TRP A 76 -10.26 4.75 3.83
CA TRP A 76 -9.58 5.67 4.76
C TRP A 76 -8.33 5.05 5.39
N VAL A 77 -8.40 3.78 5.77
CA VAL A 77 -7.23 3.04 6.28
C VAL A 77 -6.15 2.95 5.18
N SER A 78 -6.53 2.63 3.95
CA SER A 78 -5.61 2.59 2.80
C SER A 78 -4.90 3.93 2.59
N ILE A 79 -5.63 5.05 2.64
CA ILE A 79 -5.02 6.39 2.54
C ILE A 79 -4.06 6.64 3.69
N GLY A 80 -4.45 6.30 4.93
CA GLY A 80 -3.59 6.47 6.11
C GLY A 80 -2.26 5.71 5.97
N VAL A 81 -2.31 4.46 5.53
CA VAL A 81 -1.12 3.64 5.30
C VAL A 81 -0.25 4.20 4.16
N LEU A 82 -0.84 4.64 3.05
CA LEU A 82 -0.09 5.26 1.94
C LEU A 82 0.58 6.57 2.37
N ILE A 83 -0.09 7.40 3.18
CA ILE A 83 0.50 8.64 3.73
C ILE A 83 1.67 8.30 4.65
N LEU A 84 1.51 7.33 5.55
CA LEU A 84 2.60 6.89 6.43
C LEU A 84 3.81 6.39 5.63
N PHE A 85 3.55 5.67 4.53
CA PHE A 85 4.60 5.20 3.64
C PHE A 85 5.32 6.36 2.92
N ILE A 86 4.59 7.36 2.41
CA ILE A 86 5.16 8.58 1.82
C ILE A 86 6.01 9.34 2.85
N ILE A 87 5.55 9.48 4.09
CA ILE A 87 6.30 10.15 5.17
C ILE A 87 7.57 9.37 5.51
N GLY A 88 7.47 8.04 5.62
CA GLY A 88 8.62 7.16 5.85
C GLY A 88 9.67 7.31 4.75
N LEU A 89 9.25 7.24 3.48
CA LEU A 89 10.11 7.45 2.31
C LEU A 89 10.74 8.85 2.29
N GLY A 90 9.96 9.89 2.60
CA GLY A 90 10.45 11.27 2.68
C GLY A 90 11.49 11.46 3.77
N SER A 91 11.29 10.82 4.94
CA SER A 91 12.27 10.81 6.04
C SER A 91 13.58 10.14 5.61
N ALA A 92 13.51 8.94 5.02
CA ALA A 92 14.68 8.24 4.50
C ALA A 92 15.43 9.05 3.43
N TRP A 93 14.69 9.65 2.50
CA TRP A 93 15.25 10.49 1.44
C TRP A 93 15.98 11.72 2.01
N SER A 94 15.40 12.39 3.02
CA SER A 94 16.04 13.54 3.68
C SER A 94 17.35 13.18 4.39
N ARG A 95 17.52 11.91 4.79
CA ARG A 95 18.74 11.38 5.41
C ARG A 95 19.77 10.88 4.38
N GLY A 96 19.45 10.96 3.08
CA GLY A 96 20.33 10.49 2.00
C GLY A 96 20.45 8.97 1.92
N LEU A 97 19.52 8.23 2.55
CA LEU A 97 19.51 6.77 2.52
C LEU A 97 18.97 6.30 1.16
N VAL A 98 19.77 5.54 0.42
CA VAL A 98 19.33 4.85 -0.81
C VAL A 98 18.63 3.58 -0.37
N ILE A 99 17.31 3.65 -0.20
CA ILE A 99 16.50 2.49 0.17
C ILE A 99 15.69 2.02 -1.02
N ASP A 100 15.95 0.81 -1.49
CA ASP A 100 15.13 0.11 -2.48
C ASP A 100 13.84 -0.42 -1.84
N CYS A 101 12.96 0.49 -1.45
CA CYS A 101 11.63 0.16 -0.95
C CYS A 101 10.66 -0.04 -2.10
N GLY A 102 10.94 -1.03 -2.95
CA GLY A 102 9.96 -1.51 -3.89
C GLY A 102 8.88 -2.28 -3.12
N CYS A 103 7.78 -1.62 -2.72
CA CYS A 103 6.56 -2.30 -2.25
C CYS A 103 6.01 -3.38 -3.22
N PHE A 104 6.58 -3.50 -4.43
CA PHE A 104 6.24 -4.45 -5.48
C PHE A 104 7.46 -5.21 -6.05
N ASN A 105 8.68 -4.93 -5.58
CA ASN A 105 9.90 -5.62 -6.03
C ASN A 105 10.94 -5.59 -4.89
N PRO A 106 11.20 -6.74 -4.24
CA PRO A 106 12.22 -6.84 -3.20
C PRO A 106 13.65 -6.94 -3.76
N GLU A 107 13.84 -7.01 -5.08
CA GLU A 107 15.16 -7.10 -5.69
C GLU A 107 15.83 -5.72 -5.79
N PRO A 108 17.06 -5.55 -5.26
CA PRO A 108 17.83 -4.33 -5.42
C PRO A 108 18.17 -4.15 -6.90
N THR A 109 17.81 -3.00 -7.48
CA THR A 109 18.19 -2.65 -8.85
C THR A 109 19.39 -1.72 -8.80
N GLU A 110 20.43 -2.02 -9.57
CA GLU A 110 21.71 -1.28 -9.62
C GLU A 110 21.55 0.24 -9.85
N THR A 111 20.44 0.63 -10.50
CA THR A 111 19.96 2.01 -10.55
C THR A 111 18.86 2.18 -9.50
N GLY A 112 19.24 2.67 -8.31
CA GLY A 112 18.34 2.81 -7.17
C GLY A 112 16.95 3.32 -7.56
N THR A 113 15.92 2.73 -6.99
CA THR A 113 14.52 3.05 -7.33
C THR A 113 14.27 4.56 -7.30
N ASN A 114 13.63 5.10 -8.35
CA ASN A 114 13.25 6.50 -8.41
C ASN A 114 12.24 6.82 -7.30
N ILE A 115 12.72 7.33 -6.16
CA ILE A 115 11.90 7.71 -5.00
C ILE A 115 10.76 8.63 -5.43
N LEU A 116 11.01 9.53 -6.39
CA LEU A 116 10.01 10.41 -6.97
C LEU A 116 8.88 9.66 -7.70
N ALA A 117 9.22 8.58 -8.43
CA ALA A 117 8.23 7.74 -9.11
C ALA A 117 7.41 6.92 -8.09
N THR A 118 8.04 6.43 -7.03
CA THR A 118 7.36 5.74 -5.92
C THR A 118 6.36 6.68 -5.24
N MET A 119 6.79 7.89 -4.86
CA MET A 119 5.89 8.90 -4.28
C MET A 119 4.76 9.28 -5.24
N ALA A 120 5.04 9.47 -6.53
CA ALA A 120 4.02 9.81 -7.54
C ALA A 120 2.97 8.69 -7.68
N ARG A 121 3.41 7.43 -7.68
CA ARG A 121 2.52 6.25 -7.69
C ARG A 121 1.64 6.22 -6.44
N ASP A 122 2.19 6.48 -5.27
CA ASP A 122 1.44 6.42 -4.02
C ASP A 122 0.41 7.58 -3.93
N VAL A 123 0.77 8.77 -4.41
CA VAL A 123 -0.18 9.90 -4.59
C VAL A 123 -1.29 9.54 -5.58
N PHE A 124 -0.96 8.86 -6.68
CA PHE A 124 -1.96 8.38 -7.64
C PHE A 124 -2.93 7.36 -7.00
N TYR A 125 -2.43 6.44 -6.17
CA TYR A 125 -3.28 5.51 -5.43
C TYR A 125 -4.16 6.20 -4.40
N ILE A 126 -3.66 7.24 -3.72
CA ILE A 126 -4.49 8.08 -2.83
C ILE A 126 -5.62 8.74 -3.64
N ALA A 127 -5.33 9.30 -4.82
CA ALA A 127 -6.35 9.93 -5.66
C ALA A 127 -7.44 8.94 -6.12
N ILE A 128 -7.06 7.73 -6.54
CA ILE A 128 -8.02 6.67 -6.89
C ILE A 128 -8.87 6.28 -5.67
N THR A 129 -8.23 6.13 -4.50
CA THR A 129 -8.92 5.74 -3.27
C THR A 129 -9.90 6.83 -2.81
N LEU A 130 -9.54 8.10 -2.91
CA LEU A 130 -10.43 9.24 -2.64
C LEU A 130 -11.62 9.26 -3.60
N PHE A 131 -11.39 9.03 -4.90
CA PHE A 131 -12.47 8.92 -5.88
C PHE A 131 -13.43 7.76 -5.54
N MET A 132 -12.90 6.61 -5.12
CA MET A 132 -13.69 5.47 -4.66
C MET A 132 -14.51 5.80 -3.39
N ILE A 133 -13.93 6.52 -2.42
CA ILE A 133 -14.63 6.92 -1.17
C ILE A 133 -15.76 7.92 -1.47
N TYR A 134 -15.52 8.89 -2.34
CA TYR A 134 -16.51 9.89 -2.74
C TYR A 134 -17.66 9.26 -3.51
N ARG A 135 -17.36 8.28 -4.37
CA ARG A 135 -18.32 7.66 -5.28
C ARG A 135 -18.27 6.13 -5.19
N PRO A 136 -18.68 5.55 -4.04
CA PRO A 136 -18.53 4.12 -3.79
C PRO A 136 -19.47 3.32 -4.68
N PHE A 137 -18.93 2.31 -5.37
CA PHE A 137 -19.72 1.41 -6.19
C PHE A 137 -20.38 0.33 -5.32
N LYS A 138 -21.65 0.56 -4.97
CA LYS A 138 -22.41 -0.29 -4.03
C LYS A 138 -23.12 -1.49 -4.67
N LYS A 139 -23.22 -1.55 -6.00
CA LYS A 139 -24.08 -2.52 -6.71
C LYS A 139 -23.63 -3.99 -6.55
N TRP A 140 -22.35 -4.22 -6.24
CA TRP A 140 -21.73 -5.54 -6.02
C TRP A 140 -21.01 -5.60 -4.67
N ALA A 141 -21.50 -4.85 -3.69
CA ALA A 141 -21.01 -4.87 -2.32
C ALA A 141 -21.87 -5.85 -1.52
N ILE A 142 -21.24 -6.79 -0.80
CA ILE A 142 -21.96 -7.70 0.11
C ILE A 142 -22.51 -6.91 1.30
N TYR A 143 -21.77 -5.89 1.77
CA TYR A 143 -22.20 -4.95 2.80
C TYR A 143 -21.55 -3.56 2.54
N PRO A 144 -22.24 -2.60 1.89
CA PRO A 144 -21.64 -1.34 1.45
C PRO A 144 -21.28 -0.35 2.58
#